data_AF-X0WRZ4-F1
#
_entry.id   AF-X0WRZ4-F1
#
_cell.length_a   1.000
_cell.length_b   1.000
_cell.length_c   1.000
_cell.angle_alpha   90.00
_cell.angle_beta   90.00
_cell.angle_gamma   90.00
#
_symmetry.space_group_name_H-M   'P 1'
#
loop_
_entity.id
_entity.type
_entity.pdbx_description
1 polymer ?
#
loop_
_entity_poly.entity_id
_entity_poly.type
_entity_poly.pdbx_seq_one_letter_code
_entity_poly.pdbx_strand_id
1 'polypeptide(L)'
;ADAALIIVDLGKPNGALDFLGLLEKLKEKNIEIIPEKKKLSNDNGNIKKKALILANKADLPNAENNLKLLKEILEPGFEVILISATRMDNLKELINRIFLLLDILRVYSKTPGKKASLDEPYVFKKGSTLLDMAKSVHRDFAKKLKFARLWSKNQYNGQKINRDYILQDGDIIELHL
;
A
#
# COMPACT_ATOMS: atom_id res chain seq x y z
N ALA A 1 -1.89 -5.73 -4.81
CA ALA A 1 -2.74 -5.27 -3.70
C ALA A 1 -3.36 -4.00 -4.18
N ASP A 2 -4.64 -3.77 -3.92
CA ASP A 2 -5.38 -2.75 -4.64
C ASP A 2 -6.06 -1.83 -3.63
N ALA A 3 -5.83 -0.54 -3.78
CA ALA A 3 -6.44 0.52 -3.00
C ALA A 3 -6.78 1.69 -3.92
N ALA A 4 -7.68 2.57 -3.47
CA ALA A 4 -8.07 3.76 -4.20
C ALA A 4 -7.41 5.01 -3.61
N LEU A 5 -6.98 5.89 -4.49
CA LEU A 5 -6.48 7.21 -4.14
C LEU A 5 -7.47 8.23 -4.68
N ILE A 6 -8.21 8.93 -3.81
CA ILE A 6 -9.22 9.88 -4.24
C ILE A 6 -8.72 11.29 -4.00
N ILE A 7 -8.61 12.07 -5.06
CA ILE A 7 -8.06 13.42 -5.01
C ILE A 7 -9.21 14.43 -5.09
N VAL A 8 -9.27 15.30 -4.10
CA VAL A 8 -10.20 16.43 -4.00
C VAL A 8 -9.42 17.72 -4.26
N ASP A 9 -9.92 18.53 -5.18
CA ASP A 9 -9.34 19.82 -5.54
C ASP A 9 -9.84 20.91 -4.58
N LEU A 10 -8.99 21.35 -3.65
CA LEU A 10 -9.32 22.42 -2.69
C LEU A 10 -9.38 23.81 -3.33
N GLY A 11 -9.00 23.97 -4.60
CA GLY A 11 -9.19 25.21 -5.34
C GLY A 11 -10.62 25.42 -5.83
N LYS A 12 -11.45 24.36 -5.84
CA LYS A 12 -12.83 24.41 -6.32
C LYS A 12 -13.80 24.62 -5.16
N PRO A 13 -14.70 25.63 -5.23
CA PRO A 13 -15.74 25.83 -4.22
C PRO A 13 -16.61 24.58 -3.98
N ASN A 14 -16.89 23.81 -5.03
CA ASN A 14 -17.75 22.63 -4.97
C ASN A 14 -16.98 21.29 -4.83
N GLY A 15 -15.68 21.32 -4.51
CA GLY A 15 -14.84 20.11 -4.49
C GLY A 15 -15.36 19.02 -3.55
N ALA A 16 -15.97 19.40 -2.42
CA ALA A 16 -16.61 18.48 -1.49
C ALA A 16 -17.87 17.81 -2.09
N LEU A 17 -18.69 18.56 -2.82
CA LEU A 17 -19.88 18.02 -3.50
C LEU A 17 -19.49 17.10 -4.67
N ASP A 18 -18.48 17.49 -5.44
CA ASP A 18 -17.90 16.65 -6.51
C ASP A 18 -17.42 15.30 -5.95
N PHE A 19 -16.82 15.31 -4.75
CA PHE A 19 -16.39 14.10 -4.05
C PHE A 19 -17.58 13.20 -3.66
N LEU A 20 -18.69 13.75 -3.13
CA LEU A 20 -19.89 12.96 -2.84
C LEU A 20 -20.47 12.33 -4.11
N GLY A 21 -20.59 13.12 -5.18
CA GLY A 21 -21.07 12.61 -6.46
C GLY A 21 -20.18 11.52 -7.05
N LEU A 22 -18.87 11.55 -6.79
CA LEU A 22 -17.97 10.44 -7.13
C LEU A 22 -18.29 9.17 -6.32
N LEU A 23 -18.48 9.29 -5.02
CA LEU A 23 -18.81 8.13 -4.16
C LEU A 23 -20.13 7.49 -4.57
N GLU A 24 -21.14 8.29 -4.90
CA GLU A 24 -22.42 7.80 -5.42
C GLU A 24 -22.24 7.02 -6.73
N LYS A 25 -21.51 7.60 -7.69
CA LYS A 25 -21.20 6.93 -8.96
C LYS A 25 -20.43 5.63 -8.78
N LEU A 26 -19.50 5.55 -7.82
CA LEU A 26 -18.80 4.30 -7.50
C LEU A 26 -19.75 3.26 -6.91
N LYS A 27 -20.65 3.68 -6.03
CA LYS A 27 -21.68 2.81 -5.42
C LYS A 27 -22.64 2.25 -6.48
N GLU A 28 -23.05 3.05 -7.46
CA GLU A 28 -23.84 2.58 -8.63
C GLU A 28 -23.13 1.49 -9.44
N LYS A 29 -21.80 1.45 -9.38
CA LYS A 29 -20.96 0.41 -10.01
C LYS A 29 -20.58 -0.72 -9.05
N ASN A 30 -21.27 -0.86 -7.91
CA ASN A 30 -20.99 -1.83 -6.85
C ASN A 30 -19.57 -1.72 -6.27
N ILE A 31 -18.98 -0.53 -6.28
CA ILE A 31 -17.68 -0.24 -5.65
C ILE A 31 -17.94 0.59 -4.41
N GLU A 32 -17.64 0.02 -3.25
CA GLU A 32 -17.73 0.72 -1.97
C GLU A 32 -16.34 1.15 -1.53
N ILE A 33 -16.17 2.46 -1.36
CA ILE A 33 -14.94 3.03 -0.80
C ILE A 33 -15.02 2.95 0.72
N ILE A 34 -13.99 2.39 1.35
CA ILE A 34 -13.95 2.22 2.82
C ILE A 34 -12.68 2.84 3.43
N PRO A 35 -12.74 3.25 4.71
CA PRO A 35 -11.57 3.70 5.45
C PRO A 35 -10.45 2.65 5.55
N GLU A 36 -9.19 3.10 5.60
CA GLU A 36 -7.99 2.23 5.71
C GLU A 36 -8.08 1.22 6.86
N LYS A 37 -8.58 1.67 8.02
CA LYS A 37 -8.65 0.90 9.27
C LYS A 37 -9.91 0.03 9.40
N LYS A 38 -10.86 0.13 8.46
CA LYS A 38 -12.09 -0.68 8.50
C LYS A 38 -11.74 -2.12 8.10
N LYS A 39 -12.16 -3.10 8.93
CA LYS A 39 -12.01 -4.52 8.59
C LYS A 39 -12.88 -4.82 7.37
N LEU A 40 -12.32 -5.51 6.38
CA LEU A 40 -13.07 -6.03 5.25
C LEU A 40 -13.97 -7.16 5.76
N SER A 41 -15.27 -6.93 5.87
CA SER A 41 -16.26 -7.99 6.07
C SER A 41 -16.62 -8.61 4.72
N ASN A 42 -16.70 -9.94 4.68
CA ASN A 42 -17.13 -10.74 3.52
C ASN A 42 -18.66 -10.72 3.39
N ASP A 43 -19.25 -9.54 3.32
CA ASP A 43 -20.68 -9.40 3.10
C ASP A 43 -20.94 -9.38 1.59
N ASN A 44 -21.89 -10.19 1.15
CA ASN A 44 -22.17 -10.45 -0.26
C ASN A 44 -22.70 -9.19 -0.98
N GLY A 45 -21.95 -8.67 -1.96
CA GLY A 45 -22.48 -7.78 -3.00
C GLY A 45 -21.47 -6.80 -3.60
N ASN A 46 -20.80 -6.01 -2.75
CA ASN A 46 -19.99 -4.88 -3.22
C ASN A 46 -18.48 -5.16 -3.19
N ILE A 47 -17.77 -4.68 -4.21
CA ILE A 47 -16.31 -4.62 -4.24
C ILE A 47 -15.89 -3.51 -3.29
N LYS A 48 -15.39 -3.90 -2.10
CA LYS A 48 -14.85 -2.95 -1.12
C LYS A 48 -13.40 -2.60 -1.46
N LYS A 49 -13.10 -1.31 -1.60
CA LYS A 49 -11.75 -0.78 -1.82
C LYS A 49 -11.38 0.17 -0.70
N LYS A 50 -10.27 -0.12 0.00
CA LYS A 50 -9.70 0.83 0.95
C LYS A 50 -9.26 2.08 0.19
N ALA A 51 -9.51 3.25 0.76
CA ALA A 51 -9.08 4.49 0.14
C ALA A 51 -8.41 5.47 1.11
N LEU A 52 -7.59 6.31 0.50
CA LEU A 52 -6.98 7.48 1.10
C LEU A 52 -7.48 8.72 0.35
N ILE A 53 -7.91 9.72 1.11
CA ILE A 53 -8.40 10.98 0.54
C ILE A 53 -7.24 11.96 0.51
N LEU A 54 -6.96 12.55 -0.66
CA LEU A 54 -6.03 13.64 -0.78
C LEU A 54 -6.77 14.93 -1.03
N ALA A 55 -6.52 15.92 -0.20
CA ALA A 55 -6.95 17.27 -0.42
C ALA A 55 -5.79 18.04 -1.07
N ASN A 56 -5.83 18.18 -2.40
CA ASN A 56 -4.77 18.82 -3.18
C ASN A 56 -5.02 20.31 -3.37
N LYS A 57 -3.97 21.05 -3.74
CA LYS A 57 -3.93 22.52 -3.87
C LYS A 57 -4.09 23.26 -2.54
N ALA A 58 -3.48 22.71 -1.49
CA ALA A 58 -3.43 23.32 -0.17
C ALA A 58 -2.79 24.72 -0.14
N ASP A 59 -2.07 25.08 -1.20
CA ASP A 59 -1.41 26.37 -1.40
C ASP A 59 -2.35 27.51 -1.78
N LEU A 60 -3.60 27.22 -2.14
CA LEU A 60 -4.56 28.24 -2.54
C LEU A 60 -5.24 28.90 -1.32
N PRO A 61 -5.58 30.21 -1.41
CA PRO A 61 -6.12 30.96 -0.27
C PRO A 61 -7.44 30.40 0.26
N ASN A 62 -8.25 29.76 -0.58
CA ASN A 62 -9.56 29.22 -0.21
C ASN A 62 -9.48 27.79 0.33
N ALA A 63 -8.30 27.18 0.32
CA ALA A 63 -8.12 25.75 0.56
C ALA A 63 -8.52 25.34 1.98
N GLU A 64 -8.28 26.20 2.98
CA GLU A 64 -8.63 25.92 4.37
C GLU A 64 -10.15 25.78 4.56
N ASN A 65 -10.93 26.68 3.97
CA ASN A 65 -12.40 26.64 4.04
C ASN A 65 -12.94 25.40 3.32
N ASN A 66 -12.41 25.10 2.13
CA ASN A 66 -12.82 23.92 1.38
C ASN A 66 -12.43 22.60 2.08
N LEU A 67 -11.32 22.59 2.82
CA LEU A 67 -10.93 21.46 3.66
C LEU A 67 -11.89 21.25 4.83
N LYS A 68 -12.38 22.33 5.46
CA LYS A 68 -13.39 22.25 6.53
C LYS A 68 -14.67 21.61 6.00
N LEU A 69 -15.19 22.10 4.87
CA LEU A 69 -16.36 21.53 4.21
C LEU A 69 -16.18 20.05 3.86
N LEU A 70 -15.02 19.67 3.30
CA LEU A 70 -14.69 18.28 3.01
C LEU A 70 -14.72 17.40 4.27
N LYS A 71 -14.17 17.88 5.39
CA LYS A 71 -14.17 17.14 6.65
C LYS A 71 -15.55 16.99 7.28
N GLU A 72 -16.43 17.97 7.10
CA GLU A 72 -17.82 17.92 7.59
C GLU A 72 -18.66 16.84 6.89
N ILE A 73 -18.41 16.60 5.60
CA ILE A 73 -19.15 15.61 4.81
C ILE A 73 -18.53 14.20 4.85
N LEU A 74 -17.28 14.07 5.28
CA LEU A 74 -16.57 12.79 5.28
C LEU A 74 -17.07 11.89 6.41
N GLU A 75 -17.34 10.63 6.07
CA GLU A 75 -17.63 9.63 7.09
C GLU A 75 -16.45 9.46 8.07
N PRO A 76 -16.73 9.23 9.36
CA PRO A 76 -15.68 8.98 10.34
C PRO A 76 -14.73 7.85 9.94
N GLY A 77 -13.44 8.08 10.13
CA GLY A 77 -12.38 7.09 9.89
C GLY A 77 -11.65 7.23 8.56
N PHE A 78 -12.19 7.98 7.60
CA PHE A 78 -11.40 8.39 6.43
C PHE A 78 -10.28 9.32 6.86
N GLU A 79 -9.08 9.03 6.36
CA GLU A 79 -7.95 9.92 6.54
C GLU A 79 -7.78 10.83 5.34
N VAL A 80 -7.56 12.11 5.61
CA VAL A 80 -7.34 13.16 4.62
C VAL A 80 -5.90 13.62 4.72
N ILE A 81 -5.14 13.45 3.64
CA ILE A 81 -3.80 14.02 3.50
C ILE A 81 -3.91 15.32 2.72
N LEU A 82 -3.53 16.41 3.38
CA LEU A 82 -3.43 17.72 2.74
C LEU A 82 -2.11 17.81 1.98
N ILE A 83 -2.15 18.09 0.68
CA ILE A 83 -0.96 18.24 -0.17
C ILE A 83 -1.03 19.50 -1.04
N SER A 84 0.14 19.97 -1.47
CA SER A 84 0.26 20.82 -2.66
C SER A 84 1.18 20.12 -3.65
N ALA A 85 0.61 19.61 -4.74
CA ALA A 85 1.40 18.99 -5.79
C ALA A 85 2.39 19.99 -6.41
N THR A 86 2.00 21.27 -6.55
CA THR A 86 2.84 22.33 -7.12
C THR A 86 4.02 22.69 -6.23
N ARG A 87 3.79 22.79 -4.91
CA ARG A 87 4.86 23.11 -3.94
C ARG A 87 5.62 21.88 -3.44
N MET A 88 5.16 20.68 -3.80
CA MET A 88 5.63 19.40 -3.29
C MET A 88 5.42 19.21 -1.77
N ASP A 89 4.47 19.94 -1.19
CA ASP A 89 4.15 19.83 0.23
C ASP A 89 3.52 18.45 0.53
N ASN A 90 4.01 17.77 1.57
CA ASN A 90 3.53 16.48 2.09
C ASN A 90 3.57 15.28 1.12
N LEU A 91 4.25 15.37 -0.02
CA LEU A 91 4.36 14.25 -0.97
C LEU A 91 5.13 13.04 -0.39
N LYS A 92 6.14 13.27 0.44
CA LYS A 92 6.87 12.18 1.11
C LYS A 92 5.98 11.39 2.06
N GLU A 93 5.11 12.09 2.79
CA GLU A 93 4.13 11.46 3.67
C GLU A 93 3.11 10.66 2.85
N LEU A 94 2.60 11.23 1.76
CA LEU A 94 1.72 10.51 0.84
C LEU A 94 2.32 9.18 0.38
N ILE A 95 3.59 9.15 -0.02
CA ILE A 95 4.27 7.92 -0.46
C ILE A 95 4.28 6.87 0.66
N ASN A 96 4.62 7.27 1.89
CA ASN A 96 4.59 6.38 3.05
C ASN A 96 3.18 5.82 3.30
N ARG A 97 2.15 6.67 3.19
CA ARG A 97 0.75 6.29 3.41
C ARG A 97 0.22 5.36 2.34
N ILE A 98 0.60 5.53 1.08
CA ILE A 98 0.28 4.57 0.01
C ILE A 98 0.90 3.20 0.31
N PHE A 99 2.16 3.17 0.75
CA PHE A 99 2.82 1.90 1.08
C PHE A 99 2.12 1.15 2.22
N LEU A 100 1.68 1.88 3.26
CA LEU A 100 0.91 1.31 4.37
C LEU A 100 -0.48 0.84 3.93
N LEU A 101 -1.19 1.64 3.14
CA LEU A 101 -2.53 1.34 2.63
C LEU A 101 -2.56 0.06 1.78
N LEU A 102 -1.53 -0.14 0.94
CA LEU A 102 -1.40 -1.32 0.08
C LEU A 102 -1.04 -2.59 0.87
N ASP A 103 -0.59 -2.45 2.12
CA ASP A 103 -0.16 -3.54 2.99
C ASP A 103 0.85 -4.46 2.29
N ILE A 104 1.87 -3.84 1.68
CA ILE A 104 2.95 -4.51 0.95
C ILE A 104 4.25 -4.49 1.74
N LEU A 105 5.18 -5.36 1.31
CA LEU A 105 6.54 -5.45 1.81
C LEU A 105 7.51 -5.68 0.64
N ARG A 106 8.77 -5.31 0.83
CA ARG A 106 9.86 -5.49 -0.11
C ARG A 106 10.79 -6.57 0.42
N VAL A 107 11.16 -7.51 -0.45
CA VAL A 107 12.13 -8.56 -0.15
C VAL A 107 13.19 -8.56 -1.23
N TYR A 108 14.44 -8.65 -0.82
CA TYR A 108 15.59 -8.58 -1.70
C TYR A 108 16.15 -9.98 -1.93
N SER A 109 16.66 -10.21 -3.13
CA SER A 109 17.28 -11.49 -3.48
C SER A 109 18.79 -11.41 -3.39
N LYS A 110 19.41 -12.53 -3.02
CA LYS A 110 20.86 -12.70 -2.97
C LYS A 110 21.23 -14.01 -3.63
N THR A 111 22.14 -13.97 -4.58
CA THR A 111 22.74 -15.19 -5.15
C THR A 111 23.83 -15.72 -4.21
N PRO A 112 23.96 -17.05 -4.04
CA PRO A 112 25.09 -17.64 -3.33
C PRO A 112 26.44 -17.09 -3.79
N GLY A 113 27.27 -16.66 -2.84
CA GLY A 113 28.59 -16.07 -3.12
C GLY A 113 28.58 -14.63 -3.67
N LYS A 114 27.41 -14.03 -3.94
CA LYS A 114 27.31 -12.64 -4.40
C LYS A 114 26.72 -11.72 -3.33
N LYS A 115 26.87 -10.40 -3.55
CA LYS A 115 26.16 -9.36 -2.79
C LYS A 115 24.65 -9.42 -3.10
N ALA A 116 23.84 -8.94 -2.17
CA ALA A 116 22.40 -8.81 -2.36
C ALA A 116 22.10 -7.74 -3.42
N SER A 117 21.06 -7.96 -4.23
CA SER A 117 20.52 -6.93 -5.11
C SER A 117 19.54 -6.06 -4.31
N LEU A 118 19.90 -4.81 -4.04
CA LEU A 118 19.09 -3.87 -3.25
C LEU A 118 18.31 -2.87 -4.11
N ASP A 119 18.55 -2.84 -5.41
CA ASP A 119 17.91 -1.89 -6.33
C ASP A 119 16.59 -2.44 -6.91
N GLU A 120 16.44 -3.77 -6.93
CA GLU A 120 15.28 -4.47 -7.51
C GLU A 120 14.63 -5.39 -6.46
N PRO A 121 13.79 -4.84 -5.56
CA PRO A 121 13.05 -5.66 -4.61
C PRO A 121 11.92 -6.44 -5.30
N TYR A 122 11.66 -7.62 -4.77
CA TYR A 122 10.39 -8.31 -4.97
C TYR A 122 9.35 -7.71 -4.01
N VAL A 123 8.18 -7.38 -4.54
CA VAL A 123 7.09 -6.78 -3.75
C VAL A 123 6.02 -7.83 -3.48
N PHE A 124 5.72 -8.05 -2.20
CA PHE A 124 4.70 -8.99 -1.77
C PHE A 124 3.65 -8.32 -0.89
N LYS A 125 2.50 -8.96 -0.70
CA LYS A 125 1.56 -8.59 0.37
C LYS A 125 2.14 -9.02 1.72
N LYS A 126 1.82 -8.29 2.79
CA LYS A 126 2.10 -8.80 4.13
C LYS A 126 1.42 -10.15 4.35
N GLY A 127 2.12 -11.05 5.03
CA GLY A 127 1.70 -12.44 5.22
C GLY A 127 2.13 -13.40 4.10
N SER A 128 2.77 -12.93 3.02
CA SER A 128 3.38 -13.82 2.04
C SER A 128 4.54 -14.63 2.62
N THR A 129 4.73 -15.83 2.07
CA THR A 129 5.70 -16.82 2.56
C THR A 129 6.97 -16.86 1.71
N LEU A 130 8.04 -17.48 2.24
CA LEU A 130 9.24 -17.81 1.46
C LEU A 130 8.90 -18.60 0.19
N LEU A 131 7.91 -19.50 0.25
CA LEU A 131 7.46 -20.24 -0.91
C LEU A 131 6.86 -19.34 -2.01
N ASP A 132 6.13 -18.29 -1.64
CA ASP A 132 5.60 -17.31 -2.58
C ASP A 132 6.73 -16.55 -3.28
N MET A 133 7.77 -16.19 -2.53
CA MET A 133 8.99 -15.63 -3.13
C MET A 133 9.64 -16.60 -4.11
N ALA A 134 9.85 -17.85 -3.71
CA ALA A 134 10.46 -18.85 -4.58
C ALA A 134 9.66 -19.03 -5.89
N LYS A 135 8.32 -19.02 -5.83
CA LYS A 135 7.45 -19.06 -7.02
C LYS A 135 7.61 -17.83 -7.90
N SER A 136 7.75 -16.63 -7.31
CA SER A 136 7.92 -15.37 -8.04
C SER A 136 9.25 -15.29 -8.78
N VAL A 137 10.31 -15.92 -8.25
CA VAL A 137 11.61 -16.04 -8.92
C VAL A 137 11.50 -17.00 -10.09
N HIS A 138 11.04 -18.23 -9.85
CA HIS A 138 10.74 -19.20 -10.91
C HIS A 138 9.95 -20.40 -10.36
N ARG A 139 9.08 -21.02 -11.18
CA ARG A 139 8.27 -22.18 -10.76
C ARG A 139 9.11 -23.37 -10.27
N ASP A 140 10.30 -23.58 -10.83
CA ASP A 140 11.19 -24.68 -10.40
C ASP A 140 11.84 -24.42 -9.04
N PHE A 141 12.09 -23.17 -8.68
CA PHE A 141 12.62 -22.85 -7.36
C PHE A 141 11.64 -23.29 -6.29
N ALA A 142 10.35 -22.98 -6.45
CA ALA A 142 9.31 -23.40 -5.52
C ALA A 142 9.24 -24.94 -5.33
N LYS A 143 9.43 -25.70 -6.42
CA LYS A 143 9.40 -27.18 -6.37
C LYS A 143 10.64 -27.78 -5.71
N LYS A 144 11.82 -27.21 -5.98
CA LYS A 144 13.12 -27.77 -5.57
C LYS A 144 13.71 -27.14 -4.31
N LEU A 145 13.12 -26.06 -3.78
CA LEU A 145 13.64 -25.31 -2.62
C LEU A 145 13.89 -26.22 -1.41
N LYS A 146 15.14 -26.45 -1.03
CA LYS A 146 15.51 -27.20 0.18
C LYS A 146 15.41 -26.33 1.42
N PHE A 147 16.00 -25.14 1.36
CA PHE A 147 15.97 -24.12 2.41
C PHE A 147 16.32 -22.75 1.81
N ALA A 148 16.19 -21.68 2.59
CA ALA A 148 16.81 -20.41 2.26
C ALA A 148 17.63 -19.88 3.42
N ARG A 149 18.54 -18.94 3.13
CA ARG A 149 19.21 -18.14 4.15
C ARG A 149 18.61 -16.74 4.20
N LEU A 150 18.46 -16.24 5.42
CA LEU A 150 17.87 -14.95 5.71
C LEU A 150 18.92 -13.97 6.26
N TRP A 151 18.90 -12.73 5.75
CA TRP A 151 19.48 -11.59 6.43
C TRP A 151 18.36 -10.58 6.69
N SER A 152 18.19 -10.21 7.95
CA SER A 152 17.12 -9.32 8.40
C SER A 152 17.63 -8.46 9.54
N LYS A 153 17.09 -7.25 9.69
CA LYS A 153 17.50 -6.35 10.80
C LYS A 153 17.14 -6.92 12.17
N ASN A 154 16.08 -7.73 12.23
CA ASN A 154 15.49 -8.20 13.48
C ASN A 154 15.87 -9.65 13.84
N GLN A 155 16.71 -10.30 13.02
CA GLN A 155 17.04 -11.72 13.19
C GLN A 155 18.51 -12.02 12.88
N TYR A 156 18.95 -13.23 13.22
CA TYR A 156 20.32 -13.67 12.96
C TYR A 156 20.60 -13.81 11.47
N ASN A 157 21.61 -13.10 11.00
CA ASN A 157 22.03 -13.10 9.61
C ASN A 157 22.65 -14.44 9.19
N GLY A 158 22.22 -14.96 8.04
CA GLY A 158 22.67 -16.23 7.48
C GLY A 158 21.97 -17.47 8.05
N GLN A 159 20.98 -17.29 8.93
CA GLN A 159 20.20 -18.41 9.46
C GLN A 159 19.39 -19.12 8.37
N LYS A 160 19.18 -20.43 8.53
CA LYS A 160 18.32 -21.21 7.64
C LYS A 160 16.86 -20.99 8.01
N ILE A 161 16.03 -20.73 7.00
CA ILE A 161 14.58 -20.62 7.12
C ILE A 161 13.88 -21.62 6.21
N ASN A 162 12.67 -22.00 6.61
CA ASN A 162 11.83 -22.97 5.91
C ASN A 162 10.82 -22.28 4.99
N ARG A 163 10.15 -23.07 4.15
CA ARG A 163 9.19 -22.61 3.12
C ARG A 163 8.03 -21.78 3.68
N ASP A 164 7.64 -22.02 4.92
CA ASP A 164 6.52 -21.36 5.59
C ASP A 164 6.92 -20.08 6.34
N TYR A 165 8.20 -19.68 6.28
CA TYR A 165 8.64 -18.43 6.87
C TYR A 165 7.86 -17.26 6.28
N ILE A 166 7.24 -16.46 7.15
CA ILE A 166 6.51 -15.26 6.77
C ILE A 166 7.50 -14.13 6.51
N LEU A 167 7.48 -13.62 5.28
CA LEU A 167 8.37 -12.55 4.83
C LEU A 167 8.11 -11.26 5.63
N GLN A 168 9.19 -10.51 5.88
CA GLN A 168 9.15 -9.18 6.47
C GLN A 168 9.74 -8.13 5.50
N ASP A 169 9.32 -6.86 5.63
CA ASP A 169 9.89 -5.77 4.81
C ASP A 169 11.38 -5.62 5.11
N GLY A 170 12.20 -5.61 4.06
CA GLY A 170 13.65 -5.52 4.16
C GLY A 170 14.38 -6.84 4.24
N ASP A 171 13.67 -7.99 4.28
CA ASP A 171 14.32 -9.28 4.30
C ASP A 171 15.17 -9.49 3.03
N ILE A 172 16.36 -10.07 3.20
CA ILE A 172 17.25 -10.48 2.12
C ILE A 172 17.31 -12.00 2.12
N ILE A 173 17.00 -12.62 0.99
CA ILE A 173 16.83 -14.07 0.87
C ILE A 173 17.78 -14.65 -0.16
N GLU A 174 18.49 -15.70 0.24
CA GLU A 174 19.29 -16.55 -0.64
C GLU A 174 18.63 -17.93 -0.72
N LEU A 175 18.06 -18.27 -1.88
CA LEU A 175 17.36 -19.54 -2.11
C LEU A 175 18.36 -20.68 -2.41
N HIS A 176 18.16 -21.85 -1.80
CA HIS A 176 18.96 -23.05 -2.03
C HIS A 176 18.08 -24.21 -2.52
N LEU A 177 18.42 -24.79 -3.68
CA LEU A 177 17.71 -25.89 -4.33
C LEU A 177 18.31 -27.27 -4.00
#